data_AF-A0A9E2B6G5-F1
#
_entry.id   AF-A0A9E2B6G5-F1
#
_cell.length_a   1.000
_cell.length_b   1.000
_cell.length_c   1.000
_cell.angle_alpha   90.00
_cell.angle_beta   90.00
_cell.angle_gamma   90.00
#
_symmetry.space_group_name_H-M   'P 1'
#
loop_
_entity.id
_entity.type
_entity.pdbx_description
1 polymer ?
#
loop_
_entity_poly.entity_id
_entity_poly.type
_entity_poly.pdbx_seq_one_letter_code
_entity_poly.pdbx_strand_id
1 'polypeptide(L)'
;MSQTDADNATTLLDSELPYRMLAENFLSPQESAQLLEFADEHSIVGDGYHGNPHPHTPHETFAGYSLDGRQGNTTVAGHLLTLEVMNRARLMVKKHFRLPFLWLEYGHLVVREATGAGAEAEAEEYSHPWHYDNQAGSIKYRSHTAILYLNDGFEGGLTRFKETDFGPFREFTPEAGKLVAF
;
A
#
# COMPACT_ATOMS: atom_id res chain seq x y z
N MET A 1 5.65 -24.89 9.29
CA MET A 1 6.69 -23.87 9.57
C MET A 1 7.03 -23.92 11.04
N SER A 2 8.32 -23.92 11.39
CA SER A 2 8.74 -23.74 12.78
C SER A 2 8.48 -22.29 13.21
N GLN A 3 8.37 -22.02 14.52
CA GLN A 3 8.16 -20.67 15.04
C GLN A 3 9.29 -19.70 14.60
N THR A 4 10.50 -20.24 14.41
CA THR A 4 11.67 -19.54 13.89
C THR A 4 11.54 -19.17 12.40
N ASP A 5 10.84 -19.99 11.60
CA ASP A 5 10.55 -19.65 10.19
C ASP A 5 9.49 -18.55 10.06
N ALA A 6 8.54 -18.50 11.01
CA ALA A 6 7.51 -17.47 11.07
C ALA A 6 8.08 -16.11 11.54
N ASP A 7 8.91 -16.10 12.58
CA ASP A 7 9.58 -14.88 13.06
C ASP A 7 10.58 -14.32 12.03
N ASN A 8 11.24 -15.20 11.27
CA ASN A 8 12.10 -14.79 10.18
C ASN A 8 11.33 -14.13 9.04
N ALA A 9 10.08 -14.53 8.74
CA ALA A 9 9.32 -14.00 7.61
C ALA A 9 8.80 -12.56 7.81
N THR A 10 8.73 -12.08 9.06
CA THR A 10 8.07 -10.83 9.44
C THR A 10 9.05 -9.72 9.84
N THR A 11 10.36 -9.99 9.84
CA THR A 11 11.41 -9.01 10.18
C THR A 11 12.41 -8.86 9.04
N LEU A 12 12.78 -7.62 8.71
CA LEU A 12 13.83 -7.35 7.72
C LEU A 12 15.22 -7.59 8.31
N LEU A 13 16.06 -8.28 7.54
CA LEU A 13 17.49 -8.41 7.81
C LEU A 13 18.25 -7.18 7.32
N ASP A 14 19.42 -6.92 7.91
CA ASP A 14 20.29 -5.81 7.48
C ASP A 14 20.63 -5.85 5.98
N SER A 15 20.76 -7.06 5.41
CA SER A 15 21.01 -7.26 3.98
C SER A 15 19.87 -6.80 3.07
N GLU A 16 18.65 -6.71 3.60
CA GLU A 16 17.46 -6.32 2.86
C GLU A 16 17.20 -4.81 2.91
N LEU A 17 17.77 -4.09 3.88
CA LEU A 17 17.55 -2.64 4.06
C LEU A 17 17.89 -1.79 2.81
N PRO A 18 18.84 -2.14 1.94
CA PRO A 18 19.05 -1.43 0.67
C PRO A 18 17.90 -1.57 -0.34
N TYR A 19 17.00 -2.55 -0.14
CA TYR A 19 15.93 -2.91 -1.08
C TYR A 19 14.53 -2.80 -0.47
N ARG A 20 14.42 -2.74 0.85
CA ARG A 20 13.16 -2.71 1.58
C ARG A 20 13.26 -1.81 2.79
N MET A 21 12.12 -1.21 3.14
CA MET A 21 11.94 -0.40 4.34
C MET A 21 10.61 -0.81 4.98
N LEU A 22 10.65 -0.99 6.29
CA LEU A 22 9.47 -1.12 7.13
C LEU A 22 9.55 -0.03 8.20
N ALA A 23 8.48 0.76 8.32
CA ALA A 23 8.35 1.75 9.38
C ALA A 23 7.03 1.52 10.12
N GLU A 24 7.17 0.97 11.31
CA GLU A 24 6.08 0.81 12.26
C GLU A 24 5.68 2.17 12.84
N ASN A 25 4.37 2.40 13.01
CA ASN A 25 3.83 3.64 13.58
C ASN A 25 4.31 4.90 12.83
N PHE A 26 4.44 4.83 11.50
CA PHE A 26 4.75 6.00 10.66
C PHE A 26 3.69 7.09 10.80
N LEU A 27 2.43 6.67 10.98
CA LEU A 27 1.28 7.55 11.16
C LEU A 27 0.69 7.38 12.56
N SER A 28 0.19 8.47 13.13
CA SER A 28 -0.54 8.38 14.40
C SER A 28 -1.93 7.75 14.20
N PRO A 29 -2.50 7.10 15.22
CA PRO A 29 -3.86 6.55 15.13
C PRO A 29 -4.92 7.60 14.75
N GLN A 30 -4.73 8.85 15.19
CA GLN A 30 -5.63 9.95 14.85
C GLN A 30 -5.56 10.31 13.36
N GLU A 31 -4.35 10.47 12.81
CA GLU A 31 -4.20 10.76 11.38
C GLU A 31 -4.70 9.58 10.53
N SER A 32 -4.54 8.34 11.00
CA SER A 32 -5.02 7.14 10.30
C SER A 32 -6.54 7.15 10.19
N ALA A 33 -7.21 7.44 11.32
CA ALA A 33 -8.66 7.56 11.36
C ALA A 33 -9.18 8.71 10.46
N GLN A 34 -8.51 9.86 10.46
CA GLN A 34 -8.89 10.99 9.61
C GLN A 34 -8.78 10.68 8.12
N LEU A 35 -7.71 9.98 7.71
CA LEU A 35 -7.53 9.59 6.31
C LEU A 35 -8.49 8.47 5.91
N LEU A 36 -8.82 7.56 6.82
CA LEU A 36 -9.80 6.51 6.59
C LEU A 36 -11.20 7.11 6.38
N GLU A 37 -11.65 8.00 7.26
CA GLU A 37 -12.92 8.73 7.11
C GLU A 37 -12.98 9.52 5.79
N PHE A 38 -11.89 10.21 5.45
CA PHE A 38 -11.81 10.93 4.18
C PHE A 38 -11.90 9.99 2.97
N ALA A 39 -11.25 8.82 3.02
CA ALA A 39 -11.31 7.82 1.97
C ALA A 39 -12.71 7.23 1.82
N ASP A 40 -13.42 6.94 2.91
CA ASP A 40 -14.79 6.44 2.90
C ASP A 40 -15.76 7.45 2.24
N GLU A 41 -15.58 8.74 2.49
CA GLU A 41 -16.44 9.79 1.95
C GLU A 41 -16.17 10.14 0.48
N HIS A 42 -14.92 10.03 0.03
CA HIS A 42 -14.49 10.61 -1.25
C HIS A 42 -13.98 9.59 -2.27
N SER A 43 -13.87 8.31 -1.91
CA SER A 43 -13.44 7.29 -2.86
C SER A 43 -14.51 7.02 -3.92
N ILE A 44 -14.07 6.88 -5.16
CA ILE A 44 -14.90 6.53 -6.31
C ILE A 44 -14.62 5.07 -6.67
N VAL A 45 -15.69 4.28 -6.83
CA VAL A 45 -15.59 2.89 -7.26
C VAL A 45 -14.88 2.79 -8.62
N GLY A 46 -13.82 1.97 -8.68
CA GLY A 46 -13.00 1.78 -9.87
C GLY A 46 -12.14 2.98 -10.27
N ASP A 47 -11.88 3.93 -9.36
CA ASP A 47 -10.91 5.02 -9.58
C ASP A 47 -9.54 4.43 -9.93
N GLY A 48 -8.86 4.99 -10.93
CA GLY A 48 -7.63 4.41 -11.48
C GLY A 48 -7.80 3.16 -12.36
N TYR A 49 -9.02 2.60 -12.48
CA TYR A 49 -9.30 1.38 -13.26
C TYR A 49 -10.47 1.54 -14.25
N HIS A 50 -10.64 2.74 -14.81
CA HIS A 50 -11.71 3.04 -15.78
C HIS A 50 -13.12 2.69 -15.28
N GLY A 51 -13.35 2.79 -13.96
CA GLY A 51 -14.63 2.45 -13.33
C GLY A 51 -14.87 0.94 -13.14
N ASN A 52 -13.87 0.08 -13.36
CA ASN A 52 -13.98 -1.34 -13.04
C ASN A 52 -13.93 -1.54 -11.51
N PRO A 53 -15.00 -2.03 -10.86
CA PRO A 53 -15.03 -2.30 -9.42
C PRO A 53 -14.17 -3.51 -9.01
N HIS A 54 -13.82 -4.40 -9.94
CA HIS A 54 -13.11 -5.65 -9.66
C HIS A 54 -11.85 -5.79 -10.54
N PRO A 55 -10.85 -4.90 -10.37
CA PRO A 55 -9.67 -4.88 -11.24
C PRO A 55 -8.70 -6.04 -11.00
N HIS A 56 -8.78 -6.70 -9.84
CA HIS A 56 -7.82 -7.74 -9.43
C HIS A 56 -8.45 -9.11 -9.24
N THR A 57 -9.59 -9.17 -8.56
CA THR A 57 -10.37 -10.38 -8.31
C THR A 57 -11.86 -10.01 -8.25
N PRO A 58 -12.79 -10.89 -8.66
CA PRO A 58 -14.23 -10.68 -8.47
C PRO A 58 -14.65 -10.70 -6.98
N HIS A 59 -13.79 -11.16 -6.07
CA HIS A 59 -14.10 -11.31 -4.64
C HIS A 59 -13.78 -10.08 -3.79
N GLU A 60 -13.42 -8.96 -4.43
CA GLU A 60 -13.08 -7.72 -3.76
C GLU A 60 -13.52 -6.52 -4.60
N THR A 61 -14.12 -5.50 -3.96
CA THR A 61 -14.37 -4.19 -4.59
C THR A 61 -13.17 -3.28 -4.42
N PHE A 62 -12.89 -2.50 -5.46
CA PHE A 62 -11.89 -1.45 -5.46
C PHE A 62 -12.56 -0.08 -5.60
N ALA A 63 -12.26 0.81 -4.68
CA ALA A 63 -12.54 2.23 -4.79
C ALA A 63 -11.27 3.03 -4.48
N GLY A 64 -11.22 4.28 -4.92
CA GLY A 64 -10.09 5.12 -4.57
C GLY A 64 -10.29 6.59 -4.83
N TYR A 65 -9.34 7.36 -4.35
CA TYR A 65 -9.31 8.81 -4.44
C TYR A 65 -7.99 9.28 -5.06
N SER A 66 -8.01 9.58 -6.35
CA SER A 66 -6.91 10.19 -7.08
C SER A 66 -6.65 11.63 -6.62
N LEU A 67 -5.39 11.94 -6.31
CA LEU A 67 -4.94 13.27 -5.87
C LEU A 67 -4.73 14.27 -7.01
N ASP A 68 -5.21 13.97 -8.21
CA ASP A 68 -5.01 14.78 -9.42
C ASP A 68 -5.84 16.09 -9.43
N GLY A 69 -6.64 16.32 -8.40
CA GLY A 69 -7.45 17.51 -8.21
C GLY A 69 -8.72 17.55 -9.05
N ARG A 70 -9.00 16.55 -9.89
CA ARG A 70 -10.19 16.54 -10.76
C ARG A 70 -11.49 16.44 -9.99
N GLN A 71 -11.45 15.90 -8.78
CA GLN A 71 -12.61 15.80 -7.90
C GLN A 71 -12.97 17.14 -7.20
N GLY A 72 -12.19 18.22 -7.39
CA GLY A 72 -12.49 19.53 -6.82
C GLY A 72 -12.19 19.69 -5.32
N ASN A 73 -11.74 18.62 -4.65
CA ASN A 73 -11.50 18.61 -3.20
C ASN A 73 -10.10 19.13 -2.81
N THR A 74 -9.45 19.94 -3.64
CA THR A 74 -8.04 20.34 -3.48
C THR A 74 -7.76 21.19 -2.23
N THR A 75 -8.80 21.72 -1.60
CA THR A 75 -8.71 22.53 -0.37
C THR A 75 -9.32 21.84 0.86
N VAL A 76 -9.86 20.63 0.71
CA VAL A 76 -10.46 19.86 1.81
C VAL A 76 -9.35 19.32 2.72
N ALA A 77 -9.59 19.31 4.03
CA ALA A 77 -8.59 18.94 5.04
C ALA A 77 -7.99 17.55 4.80
N GLY A 78 -8.81 16.55 4.45
CA GLY A 78 -8.33 15.19 4.16
C GLY A 78 -7.43 15.11 2.92
N HIS A 79 -7.72 15.87 1.86
CA HIS A 79 -6.85 15.97 0.68
C HIS A 79 -5.48 16.56 1.05
N LEU A 80 -5.47 17.66 1.81
CA LEU A 80 -4.24 18.31 2.25
C LEU A 80 -3.42 17.41 3.18
N LEU A 81 -4.07 16.73 4.13
CA LEU A 81 -3.43 15.75 5.01
C LEU A 81 -2.82 14.61 4.20
N THR A 82 -3.52 14.10 3.18
CA THR A 82 -3.01 13.06 2.30
C THR A 82 -1.72 13.49 1.61
N LEU A 83 -1.70 14.69 1.03
CA LEU A 83 -0.49 15.23 0.38
C LEU A 83 0.67 15.40 1.37
N GLU A 84 0.40 15.88 2.58
CA GLU A 84 1.39 16.02 3.64
C GLU A 84 2.00 14.66 4.04
N VAL A 85 1.13 13.67 4.29
CA VAL A 85 1.50 12.30 4.63
C VAL A 85 2.36 11.66 3.54
N MET A 86 1.94 11.79 2.28
CA MET A 86 2.71 11.29 1.14
C MET A 86 4.09 11.96 1.03
N ASN A 87 4.18 13.26 1.29
CA ASN A 87 5.46 13.95 1.28
C ASN A 87 6.36 13.52 2.45
N ARG A 88 5.80 13.27 3.64
CA ARG A 88 6.55 12.69 4.78
C ARG A 88 7.09 11.30 4.42
N ALA A 89 6.26 10.44 3.81
CA ALA A 89 6.65 9.10 3.39
C ALA A 89 7.78 9.17 2.34
N ARG A 90 7.61 10.03 1.33
CA ARG A 90 8.63 10.29 0.30
C ARG A 90 9.98 10.71 0.92
N LEU A 91 9.98 11.62 1.89
CA LEU A 91 11.21 12.07 2.54
C LEU A 91 11.87 10.95 3.36
N MET A 92 11.08 10.11 4.03
CA MET A 92 11.58 8.96 4.76
C MET A 92 12.21 7.91 3.83
N VAL A 93 11.50 7.53 2.76
CA VAL A 93 11.99 6.60 1.71
C VAL A 93 13.27 7.13 1.07
N LYS A 94 13.29 8.42 0.68
CA LYS A 94 14.48 9.07 0.13
C LYS A 94 15.68 8.96 1.08
N LYS A 95 15.46 9.20 2.37
CA LYS A 95 16.51 9.14 3.41
C LYS A 95 17.01 7.71 3.60
N HIS A 96 16.10 6.74 3.71
CA HIS A 96 16.42 5.33 3.93
C HIS A 96 17.29 4.76 2.81
N PHE A 97 16.85 4.93 1.56
CA PHE A 97 17.56 4.45 0.37
C PHE A 97 18.69 5.38 -0.10
N ARG A 98 18.99 6.45 0.65
CA ARG A 98 20.06 7.42 0.37
C ARG A 98 20.00 8.02 -1.04
N LEU A 99 18.79 8.31 -1.50
CA LEU A 99 18.56 8.81 -2.87
C LEU A 99 18.88 10.31 -2.95
N PRO A 100 19.55 10.78 -4.02
CA PRO A 100 19.80 12.21 -4.22
C PRO A 100 18.49 13.00 -4.41
N PHE A 101 17.53 12.40 -5.14
CA PHE A 101 16.20 12.92 -5.39
C PHE A 101 15.18 11.77 -5.37
N LEU A 102 13.94 12.08 -4.99
CA LEU A 102 12.79 11.18 -5.12
C LEU A 102 11.56 12.05 -5.37
N TRP A 103 10.91 11.87 -6.52
CA TRP A 103 9.74 12.64 -6.92
C TRP A 103 8.47 11.87 -6.59
N LEU A 104 7.42 12.59 -6.20
CA LEU A 104 6.09 12.00 -6.10
C LEU A 104 5.45 12.07 -7.48
N GLU A 105 5.41 10.95 -8.20
CA GLU A 105 4.82 10.85 -9.54
C GLU A 105 3.35 10.45 -9.49
N TYR A 106 3.01 9.53 -8.57
CA TYR A 106 1.67 8.98 -8.45
C TYR A 106 1.30 8.80 -6.96
N GLY A 107 0.05 9.10 -6.64
CA GLY A 107 -0.50 8.99 -5.30
C GLY A 107 -1.99 8.71 -5.37
N HIS A 108 -2.43 7.75 -4.56
CA HIS A 108 -3.78 7.24 -4.59
C HIS A 108 -4.14 6.73 -3.20
N LEU A 109 -5.22 7.24 -2.61
CA LEU A 109 -5.87 6.55 -1.49
C LEU A 109 -6.74 5.45 -2.05
N VAL A 110 -6.64 4.25 -1.49
CA VAL A 110 -7.29 3.06 -2.02
C VAL A 110 -8.09 2.40 -0.93
N VAL A 111 -9.34 2.09 -1.23
CA VAL A 111 -10.26 1.32 -0.39
C VAL A 111 -10.51 -0.01 -1.09
N ARG A 112 -10.23 -1.10 -0.39
CA ARG A 112 -10.44 -2.47 -0.87
C ARG A 112 -11.33 -3.18 0.14
N GLU A 113 -12.44 -3.73 -0.31
CA GLU A 113 -13.37 -4.44 0.55
C GLU A 113 -13.63 -5.85 0.00
N ALA A 114 -13.52 -6.86 0.86
CA ALA A 114 -13.91 -8.21 0.49
C ALA A 114 -15.43 -8.28 0.31
N THR A 115 -15.92 -8.83 -0.81
CA THR A 115 -17.36 -8.94 -1.10
C THR A 115 -18.01 -10.19 -0.51
N GLY A 116 -17.22 -11.13 0.03
CA GLY A 116 -17.67 -12.18 0.95
C GLY A 116 -17.56 -13.64 0.47
N ALA A 117 -16.89 -14.44 1.32
CA ALA A 117 -17.24 -15.76 1.90
C ALA A 117 -17.76 -16.93 1.03
N GLY A 118 -17.48 -16.95 -0.27
CA GLY A 118 -17.62 -18.18 -1.06
C GLY A 118 -16.41 -19.11 -0.87
N ALA A 119 -16.59 -20.43 -0.98
CA ALA A 119 -15.47 -21.38 -0.95
C ALA A 119 -14.38 -21.06 -2.01
N GLU A 120 -14.77 -20.43 -3.12
CA GLU A 120 -13.85 -19.93 -4.15
C GLU A 120 -12.99 -18.76 -3.66
N ALA A 121 -13.60 -17.81 -2.93
CA ALA A 121 -12.87 -16.68 -2.34
C ALA A 121 -11.94 -17.15 -1.21
N GLU A 122 -12.36 -18.14 -0.40
CA GLU A 122 -11.52 -18.74 0.64
C GLU A 122 -10.35 -19.57 0.08
N ALA A 123 -10.52 -20.12 -1.12
CA ALA A 123 -9.47 -20.88 -1.81
C ALA A 123 -8.49 -19.97 -2.57
N GLU A 124 -8.81 -18.69 -2.78
CA GLU A 124 -7.94 -17.76 -3.49
C GLU A 124 -6.72 -17.41 -2.62
N GLU A 125 -5.55 -17.78 -3.10
CA GLU A 125 -4.30 -17.57 -2.35
C GLU A 125 -3.84 -16.10 -2.35
N TYR A 126 -4.22 -15.32 -3.38
CA TYR A 126 -3.80 -13.94 -3.59
C TYR A 126 -4.92 -13.09 -4.18
N SER A 127 -5.36 -12.04 -3.46
CA SER A 127 -6.32 -11.06 -4.01
C SER A 127 -5.70 -10.10 -5.04
N HIS A 128 -4.37 -10.09 -5.16
CA HIS A 128 -3.64 -9.36 -6.18
C HIS A 128 -2.44 -10.20 -6.67
N PRO A 129 -2.35 -10.53 -7.97
CA PRO A 129 -1.30 -11.40 -8.48
C PRO A 129 0.12 -10.87 -8.24
N TRP A 130 1.09 -11.79 -8.23
CA TRP A 130 2.50 -11.43 -8.22
C TRP A 130 2.87 -10.53 -9.40
N HIS A 131 3.45 -9.37 -9.13
CA HIS A 131 3.80 -8.39 -10.14
C HIS A 131 5.04 -7.57 -9.72
N TYR A 132 5.55 -6.79 -10.68
CA TYR A 132 6.51 -5.72 -10.43
C TYR A 132 5.81 -4.38 -10.67
N ASP A 133 5.93 -3.48 -9.71
CA ASP A 133 5.27 -2.17 -9.71
C ASP A 133 5.63 -1.27 -10.90
N ASN A 134 6.82 -1.44 -11.47
CA ASN A 134 7.32 -0.61 -12.56
C ASN A 134 6.93 -1.11 -13.97
N GLN A 135 6.04 -2.11 -14.08
CA GLN A 135 5.60 -2.65 -15.37
C GLN A 135 4.25 -2.10 -15.86
N ALA A 136 3.65 -1.13 -15.14
CA ALA A 136 2.46 -0.44 -15.61
C ALA A 136 2.79 0.54 -16.75
N GLY A 137 2.13 0.42 -17.90
CA GLY A 137 2.37 1.27 -19.07
C GLY A 137 2.15 2.78 -18.84
N SER A 138 1.42 3.15 -17.79
CA SER A 138 1.14 4.53 -17.39
C SER A 138 2.24 5.19 -16.54
N ILE A 139 3.14 4.42 -15.92
CA ILE A 139 4.16 4.93 -15.00
C ILE A 139 5.53 4.41 -15.44
N LYS A 140 6.22 5.20 -16.27
CA LYS A 140 7.43 4.77 -16.97
C LYS A 140 8.70 4.80 -16.11
N TYR A 141 8.68 5.48 -14.97
CA TYR A 141 9.88 5.76 -14.18
C TYR A 141 9.73 5.46 -12.68
N ARG A 142 8.77 4.60 -12.31
CA ARG A 142 8.61 4.17 -10.92
C ARG A 142 9.88 3.45 -10.47
N SER A 143 10.61 4.10 -9.57
CA SER A 143 11.85 3.57 -9.00
C SER A 143 11.64 2.96 -7.63
N HIS A 144 10.66 3.45 -6.87
CA HIS A 144 10.32 3.01 -5.53
C HIS A 144 8.80 3.06 -5.36
N THR A 145 8.27 2.15 -4.57
CA THR A 145 6.89 2.13 -4.10
C THR A 145 6.86 2.29 -2.59
N ALA A 146 5.81 2.93 -2.09
CA ALA A 146 5.48 2.89 -0.68
C ALA A 146 3.98 2.62 -0.50
N ILE A 147 3.64 1.70 0.40
CA ILE A 147 2.28 1.33 0.78
C ILE A 147 2.14 1.66 2.26
N LEU A 148 1.15 2.49 2.58
CA LEU A 148 0.82 2.90 3.94
C LEU A 148 -0.57 2.38 4.27
N TYR A 149 -0.66 1.56 5.32
CA TYR A 149 -1.92 1.01 5.78
C TYR A 149 -2.60 1.98 6.77
N LEU A 150 -3.91 2.18 6.61
CA LEU A 150 -4.68 3.17 7.39
C LEU A 150 -5.61 2.54 8.43
N ASN A 151 -5.83 1.24 8.37
CA ASN A 151 -6.71 0.50 9.28
C ASN A 151 -6.02 -0.75 9.83
N ASP A 152 -6.63 -1.31 10.87
CA ASP A 152 -6.27 -2.61 11.44
C ASP A 152 -7.32 -3.66 11.03
N GLY A 153 -7.19 -4.87 11.60
CA GLY A 153 -8.24 -5.89 11.52
C GLY A 153 -8.29 -6.65 10.20
N PHE A 154 -7.18 -6.70 9.46
CA PHE A 154 -7.10 -7.48 8.23
C PHE A 154 -7.19 -8.99 8.53
N GLU A 155 -8.09 -9.66 7.82
CA GLU A 155 -8.11 -11.12 7.70
C GLU A 155 -7.41 -11.50 6.39
N GLY A 156 -6.15 -11.95 6.47
CA GLY A 156 -5.30 -12.14 5.29
C GLY A 156 -4.70 -10.81 4.81
N GLY A 157 -4.71 -10.55 3.50
CA GLY A 157 -4.24 -9.27 2.94
C GLY A 157 -2.75 -8.96 3.11
N LEU A 158 -1.94 -9.97 3.45
CA LEU A 158 -0.52 -9.80 3.77
C LEU A 158 0.26 -9.12 2.64
N THR A 159 1.15 -8.18 2.98
CA THR A 159 2.16 -7.70 2.04
C THR A 159 3.22 -8.77 1.90
N ARG A 160 3.28 -9.44 0.75
CA ARG A 160 4.23 -10.53 0.52
C ARG A 160 5.33 -10.12 -0.45
N PHE A 161 6.55 -10.56 -0.16
CA PHE A 161 7.67 -10.47 -1.08
C PHE A 161 8.23 -11.85 -1.36
N LYS A 162 8.40 -12.18 -2.64
CA LYS A 162 9.09 -13.39 -3.07
C LYS A 162 10.55 -13.38 -2.61
N GLU A 163 11.09 -14.58 -2.45
CA GLU A 163 12.52 -14.78 -2.35
C GLU A 163 13.22 -14.23 -3.61
N THR A 164 14.35 -13.59 -3.39
CA THR A 164 15.19 -12.92 -4.39
C THR A 164 16.66 -13.17 -4.05
N ASP A 165 17.57 -12.85 -4.97
CA ASP A 165 19.01 -12.95 -4.72
C ASP A 165 19.50 -12.08 -3.55
N PHE A 166 18.71 -11.07 -3.15
CA PHE A 166 19.07 -10.12 -2.10
C PHE A 166 18.24 -10.26 -0.81
N GLY A 167 17.34 -11.24 -0.74
CA GLY A 167 16.53 -11.46 0.46
C GLY A 167 15.57 -12.64 0.34
N PRO A 168 15.30 -13.34 1.45
CA PRO A 168 14.37 -14.47 1.48
C PRO A 168 12.91 -14.00 1.31
N PHE A 169 11.99 -14.96 1.34
CA PHE A 169 10.56 -14.68 1.39
C PHE A 169 10.18 -13.86 2.64
N ARG A 170 9.22 -12.93 2.47
CA ARG A 170 8.70 -12.06 3.53
C ARG A 170 7.19 -11.95 3.45
N GLU A 171 6.57 -11.83 4.62
CA GLU A 171 5.15 -11.49 4.76
C GLU A 171 4.99 -10.49 5.90
N PHE A 172 4.35 -9.36 5.61
CA PHE A 172 4.05 -8.33 6.59
C PHE A 172 2.54 -8.20 6.76
N THR A 173 2.08 -8.25 8.00
CA THR A 173 0.69 -7.97 8.35
C THR A 173 0.41 -6.48 8.18
N PRO A 174 -0.59 -6.08 7.39
CA PRO A 174 -1.08 -4.70 7.36
C PRO A 174 -1.56 -4.26 8.74
N GLU A 175 -1.11 -3.10 9.19
CA GLU A 175 -1.50 -2.49 10.47
C GLU A 175 -1.60 -0.97 10.30
N ALA A 176 -2.49 -0.33 11.04
CA ALA A 176 -2.71 1.09 10.92
C ALA A 176 -1.42 1.88 11.20
N GLY A 177 -1.05 2.76 10.27
CA GLY A 177 0.17 3.54 10.34
C GLY A 177 1.44 2.78 9.97
N LYS A 178 1.37 1.52 9.53
CA LYS A 178 2.52 0.78 9.00
C LYS A 178 2.83 1.20 7.57
N LEU A 179 4.07 1.60 7.33
CA LEU A 179 4.58 1.94 6.01
C LEU A 179 5.57 0.87 5.53
N VAL A 180 5.30 0.29 4.37
CA VAL A 180 6.21 -0.63 3.66
C VAL A 180 6.69 0.08 2.40
N ALA A 181 7.99 0.13 2.16
CA ALA A 181 8.56 0.67 0.92
C ALA A 181 9.64 -0.24 0.33
N PHE A 182 9.77 -0.22 -0.99
CA PHE A 182 10.67 -1.08 -1.76
C PHE A 182 10.96 -0.50 -3.15
#